data_AF-A0A1G0GDF9-F1
#
_entry.id   AF-A0A1G0GDF9-F1
#
_cell.length_a   1.000
_cell.length_b   1.000
_cell.length_c   1.000
_cell.angle_alpha   90.00
_cell.angle_beta   90.00
_cell.angle_gamma   90.00
#
_symmetry.space_group_name_H-M   'P 1'
#
loop_
_entity.id
_entity.type
_entity.pdbx_description
1 polymer ?
#
loop_
_entity_poly.entity_id
_entity_poly.type
_entity_poly.pdbx_seq_one_letter_code
_entity_poly.pdbx_strand_id
1 'polypeptide(L)'
;MAVINPQKVDHKNTCYVFLSMLYLTFMSASLLLSYRFVNIAGVLTVGSVFVIPITYAISDIISELYGYSAMRATIWKMLSCLFILSLLLDGLVHLPVSSKYQLYTQHYHFIFDPHAANLFF
;
A
#
# COMPACT_ATOMS: atom_id res chain seq x y z
N MET A 1 8.46 20.26 -41.57
CA MET A 1 8.68 19.01 -40.80
C MET A 1 9.04 19.40 -39.38
N ALA A 2 8.10 19.27 -38.44
CA ALA A 2 8.35 19.60 -37.04
C ALA A 2 9.26 18.52 -36.44
N VAL A 3 10.45 18.94 -35.99
CA VAL A 3 11.37 18.07 -35.25
C VAL A 3 10.73 17.78 -33.90
N ILE A 4 10.22 16.55 -33.74
CA ILE A 4 9.73 16.04 -32.47
C ILE A 4 10.96 15.87 -31.58
N ASN A 5 11.20 16.82 -30.67
CA ASN A 5 12.32 16.78 -29.73
C ASN A 5 12.02 15.75 -28.63
N PRO A 6 12.75 14.62 -28.58
CA PRO A 6 12.53 13.62 -27.55
C PRO A 6 13.23 14.08 -26.26
N GLN A 7 12.52 13.99 -25.13
CA GLN A 7 13.07 14.09 -23.77
C GLN A 7 13.42 15.49 -23.25
N LYS A 8 12.39 16.33 -23.01
CA LYS A 8 12.43 17.25 -21.85
C LYS A 8 11.52 16.67 -20.78
N VAL A 9 12.05 15.72 -20.01
CA VAL A 9 11.40 15.26 -18.78
C VAL A 9 11.39 16.46 -17.83
N ASP A 10 10.27 17.18 -17.77
CA ASP A 10 10.11 18.31 -16.87
C ASP A 10 10.30 17.80 -15.44
N HIS A 11 11.39 18.20 -14.78
CA HIS A 11 11.81 17.65 -13.49
C HIS A 11 10.71 17.78 -12.42
N LYS A 12 9.91 18.84 -12.53
CA LYS A 12 8.71 19.06 -11.71
C LYS A 12 7.70 17.92 -11.84
N ASN A 13 7.48 17.41 -13.05
CA ASN A 13 6.52 16.34 -13.34
C ASN A 13 7.02 14.99 -12.82
N THR A 14 8.32 14.72 -12.87
CA THR A 14 8.89 13.47 -12.33
C THR A 14 8.76 13.40 -10.82
N CYS A 15 9.08 14.49 -10.09
CA CYS A 15 8.86 14.54 -8.64
C CYS A 15 7.39 14.39 -8.28
N TYR A 16 6.47 15.01 -9.04
CA TYR A 16 5.03 14.85 -8.82
C TYR A 16 4.61 13.38 -8.96
N VAL A 17 5.06 12.72 -10.04
CA VAL A 17 4.75 11.31 -10.27
C VAL A 17 5.30 10.45 -9.14
N PHE A 18 6.55 10.66 -8.73
CA PHE A 18 7.15 9.92 -7.62
C PHE A 18 6.39 10.11 -6.30
N LEU A 19 6.07 11.35 -5.91
CA LEU A 19 5.27 11.62 -4.72
C LEU A 19 3.88 10.99 -4.81
N SER A 20 3.24 11.04 -5.98
CA SER A 20 1.92 10.45 -6.17
C SER A 20 1.93 8.92 -6.09
N MET A 21 2.98 8.26 -6.59
CA MET A 21 3.18 6.82 -6.46
C MET A 21 3.42 6.42 -5.01
N LEU A 22 4.24 7.20 -4.30
CA LEU A 22 4.53 6.98 -2.89
C LEU A 22 3.27 7.16 -2.04
N TYR A 23 2.51 8.24 -2.27
CA TYR A 23 1.19 8.46 -1.66
C TYR A 23 0.24 7.28 -1.87
N LEU A 24 0.12 6.79 -3.11
CA LEU A 24 -0.71 5.65 -3.45
C LEU A 24 -0.30 4.38 -2.72
N THR A 25 1.01 4.13 -2.61
CA THR A 25 1.56 2.92 -1.99
C THR A 25 1.31 2.90 -0.49
N PHE A 26 1.58 4.01 0.21
CA PHE A 26 1.28 4.09 1.63
C PHE A 26 -0.21 3.98 1.89
N MET A 27 -1.05 4.61 1.08
CA MET A 27 -2.49 4.51 1.31
C MET A 27 -3.03 3.10 1.07
N SER A 28 -2.60 2.41 0.01
CA SER A 28 -3.03 1.02 -0.22
C SER A 28 -2.53 0.10 0.90
N ALA A 29 -1.33 0.32 1.42
CA ALA A 29 -0.83 -0.39 2.59
C ALA A 29 -1.69 -0.11 3.84
N SER A 30 -2.14 1.13 4.06
CA SER A 30 -3.04 1.49 5.17
C SER A 30 -4.33 0.66 5.18
N LEU A 31 -4.87 0.34 4.00
CA LEU A 31 -6.06 -0.52 3.89
C LEU A 31 -5.77 -1.93 4.45
N LEU A 32 -4.62 -2.51 4.13
CA LEU A 32 -4.22 -3.85 4.59
C LEU A 32 -3.87 -3.87 6.08
N LEU A 33 -3.16 -2.84 6.57
CA LEU A 33 -2.78 -2.73 7.97
C LEU A 33 -4.00 -2.54 8.88
N SER A 34 -5.13 -2.08 8.35
CA SER A 34 -6.35 -1.87 9.13
C SER A 34 -6.95 -3.17 9.68
N TYR A 35 -6.57 -4.33 9.16
CA TYR A 35 -7.03 -5.63 9.66
C TYR A 35 -6.36 -6.04 10.99
N ARG A 36 -5.20 -5.47 11.33
CA ARG A 36 -4.42 -5.87 12.50
C ARG A 36 -4.52 -4.82 13.61
N PHE A 37 -5.16 -5.20 14.71
CA PHE A 37 -5.10 -4.44 15.96
C PHE A 37 -3.77 -4.71 16.66
N VAL A 38 -3.11 -3.65 17.11
CA VAL A 38 -1.85 -3.70 17.84
C VAL A 38 -2.07 -3.06 19.19
N ASN A 39 -1.57 -3.69 20.25
CA ASN A 39 -1.57 -3.11 21.59
C ASN A 39 -0.21 -2.43 21.82
N ILE A 40 -0.21 -1.11 22.01
CA ILE A 40 1.00 -0.33 22.27
C ILE A 40 0.79 0.39 23.58
N ALA A 41 1.66 0.10 24.57
CA ALA A 41 1.63 0.71 25.90
C ALA A 41 0.26 0.63 26.61
N GLY A 42 -0.52 -0.44 26.37
CA GLY A 42 -1.84 -0.64 26.97
C GLY A 42 -3.00 -0.03 26.17
N VAL A 43 -2.73 0.66 25.07
CA VAL A 43 -3.74 1.23 24.18
C VAL A 43 -3.91 0.34 22.95
N LEU A 44 -5.15 -0.08 22.68
CA LEU A 44 -5.52 -0.81 21.48
C LEU A 44 -5.62 0.17 20.31
N THR A 45 -4.76 0.03 19.31
CA THR A 45 -4.76 0.86 18.11
C THR A 45 -4.76 0.01 16.84
N VAL A 46 -5.21 0.61 15.74
CA VAL A 46 -5.16 -0.03 14.42
C VAL A 46 -3.80 0.24 13.80
N GLY A 47 -3.20 -0.76 13.13
CA GLY A 47 -1.88 -0.59 12.50
C GLY A 47 -1.79 0.56 11.49
N SER A 48 -2.91 0.95 10.86
CA SER A 48 -2.98 2.06 9.90
C SER A 48 -2.73 3.44 10.51
N VAL A 49 -2.85 3.60 11.84
CA VAL A 49 -2.63 4.89 12.53
C VAL A 49 -1.22 5.46 12.25
N PHE A 50 -0.22 4.61 12.03
CA PHE A 50 1.15 5.03 11.72
C PHE A 50 1.33 5.49 10.27
N VAL A 51 0.47 5.03 9.37
CA VAL A 51 0.56 5.34 7.94
C VAL A 51 -0.10 6.68 7.63
N ILE A 52 -1.13 7.03 8.40
CA ILE A 52 -1.90 8.27 8.24
C ILE A 52 -1.00 9.53 8.26
N PRO A 53 -0.11 9.76 9.24
CA PRO A 53 0.77 10.93 9.27
C PRO A 53 1.65 11.07 8.02
N ILE A 54 2.16 9.95 7.51
CA ILE A 54 3.01 9.92 6.31
C ILE A 54 2.17 10.35 5.10
N THR A 55 0.97 9.80 4.94
CA THR A 55 0.08 10.17 3.83
C THR A 55 -0.34 11.63 3.87
N TYR A 56 -0.56 12.20 5.07
CA TYR A 56 -0.89 13.63 5.23
C TYR A 56 0.29 14.53 4.85
N ALA A 57 1.51 14.20 5.29
CA ALA A 57 2.69 14.98 4.93
C ALA A 57 2.88 15.04 3.40
N ILE A 58 2.68 13.91 2.71
CA ILE A 58 2.80 13.87 1.24
C ILE A 58 1.67 14.64 0.57
N SER A 59 0.42 14.53 1.07
CA SER A 59 -0.70 15.28 0.50
C SER A 59 -0.50 16.79 0.60
N ASP A 60 0.04 17.25 1.72
CA ASP A 60 0.31 18.67 1.95
C ASP A 60 1.37 19.15 0.97
N ILE A 61 2.48 18.42 0.82
CA ILE A 61 3.54 18.74 -0.16
C ILE A 61 2.97 18.80 -1.59
N ILE A 62 2.10 17.86 -1.96
CA ILE A 62 1.48 17.85 -3.30
C ILE A 62 0.58 19.08 -3.48
N SER A 63 -0.24 19.41 -2.48
CA SER A 63 -1.19 20.51 -2.54
C SER A 63 -0.52 21.89 -2.59
N GLU A 64 0.63 22.05 -1.92
CA GLU A 64 1.37 23.31 -1.85
C GLU A 64 2.28 23.52 -3.06
N LEU A 65 3.01 22.48 -3.52
CA LEU A 65 3.96 22.61 -4.63
C LEU A 65 3.33 22.48 -6.02
N TYR A 66 2.27 21.66 -6.14
CA TYR A 66 1.62 21.38 -7.43
C TYR A 66 0.20 21.95 -7.50
N GLY A 67 -0.28 22.52 -6.41
CA GLY A 67 -1.58 23.14 -6.33
C GLY A 67 -2.72 22.16 -6.05
N TYR A 68 -3.85 22.74 -5.65
CA TYR A 68 -5.05 22.00 -5.25
C TYR A 68 -5.66 21.12 -6.36
N SER A 69 -5.58 21.56 -7.62
CA SER A 69 -6.09 20.77 -8.76
C SER A 69 -5.32 19.47 -8.95
N ALA A 70 -3.99 19.50 -8.78
CA ALA A 70 -3.14 18.31 -8.90
C ALA A 70 -3.42 17.31 -7.78
N MET A 71 -3.60 17.81 -6.54
CA MET A 71 -3.95 16.96 -5.40
C MET A 71 -5.33 16.30 -5.60
N ARG A 72 -6.33 17.05 -6.04
CA ARG A 72 -7.67 16.51 -6.32
C ARG A 72 -7.61 15.38 -7.35
N ALA A 73 -6.82 15.54 -8.42
CA ALA A 73 -6.61 14.47 -9.40
C ALA A 73 -5.90 13.24 -8.80
N THR A 74 -4.92 13.45 -7.92
CA THR A 74 -4.25 12.35 -7.19
C THR A 74 -5.22 11.56 -6.32
N ILE A 75 -6.10 12.24 -5.59
CA ILE A 75 -7.13 11.61 -4.76
C ILE A 75 -8.06 10.74 -5.61
N TRP A 76 -8.56 11.25 -6.73
CA TRP A 76 -9.42 10.46 -7.62
C TRP A 76 -8.72 9.22 -8.17
N LYS A 77 -7.46 9.33 -8.60
CA LYS A 77 -6.66 8.19 -9.07
C LYS A 77 -6.50 7.12 -7.97
N MET A 78 -6.21 7.57 -6.75
CA MET A 78 -6.01 6.72 -5.60
C MET A 78 -7.32 6.05 -5.13
N LEU A 79 -8.44 6.79 -5.14
CA LEU A 79 -9.76 6.22 -4.85
C LEU A 79 -10.12 5.11 -5.85
N SER A 80 -9.87 5.32 -7.15
CA SER A 80 -10.08 4.29 -8.18
C SER A 80 -9.23 3.05 -7.94
N CYS A 81 -7.96 3.23 -7.57
CA CYS A 81 -7.07 2.11 -7.26
C CYS A 81 -7.51 1.33 -6.02
N LEU A 82 -7.91 2.04 -4.95
CA LEU A 82 -8.44 1.42 -3.74
C LEU A 82 -9.73 0.64 -4.01
N PHE A 83 -10.61 1.18 -4.87
CA PHE A 83 -11.82 0.49 -5.27
C PHE A 83 -11.52 -0.81 -6.02
N ILE A 84 -10.59 -0.78 -6.99
CA ILE A 84 -10.15 -1.99 -7.70
C ILE A 84 -9.54 -3.01 -6.73
N LEU A 85 -8.66 -2.57 -5.82
CA LEU A 85 -8.07 -3.43 -4.80
C LEU A 85 -9.14 -4.09 -3.93
N SER A 86 -10.14 -3.31 -3.48
CA SER A 86 -11.26 -3.83 -2.69
C SER A 86 -12.05 -4.89 -3.44
N LEU A 87 -12.35 -4.69 -4.73
CA LEU A 87 -13.07 -5.67 -5.54
C LEU A 87 -12.26 -6.96 -5.74
N LEU A 88 -10.93 -6.85 -5.91
CA LEU A 88 -10.07 -8.01 -6.04
C LEU A 88 -10.02 -8.84 -4.74
N LEU A 89 -9.93 -8.17 -3.59
CA LEU A 89 -9.94 -8.82 -2.28
C LEU A 89 -11.29 -9.48 -2.00
N ASP A 90 -12.39 -8.79 -2.27
CA ASP A 90 -13.75 -9.32 -2.12
C ASP A 90 -13.98 -10.56 -3.00
N GLY A 91 -13.59 -10.46 -4.27
CA GLY A 91 -13.61 -11.60 -5.20
C GLY A 91 -12.80 -12.78 -4.66
N LEU A 92 -11.58 -12.53 -4.18
CA LEU A 92 -10.70 -13.58 -3.64
C LEU A 92 -11.32 -14.30 -2.43
N VAL A 93 -12.01 -13.58 -1.54
CA VAL A 93 -12.65 -14.17 -0.35
C VAL A 93 -13.82 -15.08 -0.72
N HIS A 94 -14.52 -14.79 -1.84
CA HIS A 94 -15.60 -15.62 -2.34
C HIS A 94 -15.12 -16.90 -3.05
N LEU A 95 -13.84 -17.03 -3.40
CA LEU A 95 -13.32 -18.25 -4.01
C LEU A 95 -13.23 -19.38 -2.96
N PRO A 96 -13.62 -20.62 -3.33
CA PRO A 96 -13.52 -21.75 -2.42
C PRO A 96 -12.07 -22.05 -2.07
N VAL A 97 -11.77 -22.12 -0.78
CA VAL A 97 -10.47 -22.54 -0.29
C VAL A 97 -10.25 -24.01 -0.66
N SER A 98 -9.11 -24.33 -1.27
CA SER A 98 -8.77 -25.71 -1.62
C SER A 98 -8.70 -26.59 -0.38
N SER A 99 -9.23 -27.82 -0.47
CA SER A 99 -9.15 -28.82 0.61
C SER A 99 -7.71 -29.20 0.98
N LYS A 100 -6.73 -28.91 0.11
CA LYS A 100 -5.30 -29.11 0.38
C LYS A 100 -4.66 -27.95 1.15
N TYR A 101 -5.37 -26.86 1.44
CA TYR A 101 -4.83 -25.69 2.13
C TYR A 101 -4.16 -26.08 3.45
N GLN A 102 -4.82 -26.90 4.27
CA GLN A 102 -4.31 -27.35 5.57
C GLN A 102 -3.00 -28.15 5.48
N LEU A 103 -2.82 -28.96 4.42
CA LEU A 103 -1.58 -29.71 4.19
C LEU A 103 -0.40 -28.77 3.94
N TYR A 104 -0.58 -27.71 3.16
CA TYR A 104 0.48 -26.74 2.91
C TYR A 104 0.77 -25.88 4.14
N THR A 105 -0.26 -25.44 4.88
CA THR A 105 -0.09 -24.64 6.10
C THR A 105 0.80 -25.36 7.12
N GLN A 106 0.64 -26.67 7.30
CA GLN A 106 1.49 -27.47 8.18
C GLN A 106 2.98 -27.49 7.77
N HIS A 107 3.27 -27.47 6.46
CA HIS A 107 4.66 -27.44 5.97
C HIS A 107 5.30 -26.05 6.11
N TYR A 108 4.51 -24.97 5.96
CA TYR A 108 5.01 -23.61 6.17
C TYR A 108 5.34 -23.33 7.64
N HIS A 109 4.54 -23.82 8.58
CA HIS A 109 4.83 -23.66 10.01
C HIS A 109 6.15 -24.32 10.43
N PHE A 110 6.49 -25.48 9.84
CA PHE A 110 7.76 -26.15 10.12
C PHE A 110 9.00 -25.32 9.72
N ILE A 111 8.94 -24.61 8.59
CA ILE A 111 10.09 -23.85 8.07
C ILE A 111 10.27 -22.52 8.83
N PHE A 112 9.17 -21.90 9.24
CA PHE A 112 9.18 -20.56 9.86
C PHE A 112 9.06 -20.59 11.39
N ASP A 113 9.05 -21.76 12.03
CA ASP A 113 9.06 -21.87 13.48
C ASP A 113 10.45 -21.53 14.05
N PRO A 114 10.61 -20.43 14.82
CA PRO A 114 11.90 -20.07 15.41
C PRO A 114 12.37 -21.11 16.44
N HIS A 115 11.47 -21.93 16.98
CA HIS A 115 11.80 -23.03 17.89
C HIS A 115 12.33 -24.30 17.18
N ALA A 116 11.95 -24.53 15.92
CA ALA A 116 12.44 -25.67 15.13
C ALA A 116 13.87 -25.45 14.60
N ALA A 117 14.27 -24.19 14.38
CA ALA A 117 15.61 -23.83 13.93
C ALA A 117 16.72 -24.11 14.97
N ASN A 118 16.38 -24.14 16.27
CA ASN A 118 17.32 -24.47 17.35
C ASN A 118 17.57 -25.98 17.52
N LEU A 119 16.94 -26.83 16.71
CA LEU A 119 17.15 -28.29 16.76
C LEU A 119 18.19 -28.79 15.73
N PHE A 120 18.69 -27.89 14.86
CA PHE A 120 19.62 -28.19 13.77
C PHE A 120 20.99 -27.50 13.90
N PHE A 121 21.29 -26.90 15.07
CA PHE A 121 22.61 -26.41 15.48
C PHE A 121 22.92 -26.91 16.90
#